data_AF-A0A419DLQ7-F1
#
_entry.id   AF-A0A419DLQ7-F1
#
_cell.length_a   1.000
_cell.length_b   1.000
_cell.length_c   1.000
_cell.angle_alpha   90.00
_cell.angle_beta   90.00
_cell.angle_gamma   90.00
#
_symmetry.space_group_name_H-M   'P 1'
#
loop_
_entity.id
_entity.type
_entity.pdbx_description
1 polymer ?
#
loop_
_entity_poly.entity_id
_entity_poly.type
_entity_poly.pdbx_seq_one_letter_code
_entity_poly.pdbx_strand_id
1 'polypeptide(L)'
;MKRFVKNEAVGLAVEAFRTMDRESFYTYNQQLTPEERRALNFINRAVSLQSIEHLSLALETDQPVVELDRIFLGLANTKTGKTLLENLFTSGVDPNQLVVIDGHRSLVRQPLAFPVGLYGVYDHDLFDLAVKNGLDLAYTTTLQRSDRFLETHEINTLDIVLLLTHTEELDERSLVAFDRPTTVGLVERLHRSNAKSLKYIVDQTNYDVSFQYAKHYPLFYAIVGRQTDLFEQMLQDALRQPHHEAMIKDALLAFHNYQPGLATSMGEVYQKSLFEMGHQLKTYAKVDFNQLDDQYVLPEYRELVEQLRR
;
A
#
# COMPACT_ATOMS: atom_id res chain seq x y z
N MET A 1 -5.37 26.25 36.73
CA MET A 1 -5.11 24.86 36.30
C MET A 1 -6.03 23.93 37.10
N LYS A 2 -6.92 23.17 36.44
CA LYS A 2 -7.66 22.08 37.11
C LYS A 2 -6.65 20.98 37.47
N ARG A 3 -6.69 20.49 38.73
CA ARG A 3 -5.89 19.32 39.15
C ARG A 3 -6.26 18.12 38.29
N PHE A 4 -5.26 17.45 37.72
CA PHE A 4 -5.45 16.13 37.11
C PHE A 4 -5.83 15.16 38.22
N VAL A 5 -7.05 14.64 38.19
CA VAL A 5 -7.51 13.58 39.10
C VAL A 5 -7.43 12.28 38.31
N LYS A 6 -6.60 11.35 38.78
CA LYS A 6 -6.43 10.04 38.14
C LYS A 6 -7.74 9.26 38.29
N ASN A 7 -8.34 8.83 37.18
CA ASN A 7 -9.47 7.92 37.21
C ASN A 7 -8.99 6.52 37.63
N GLU A 8 -9.37 6.07 38.83
CA GLU A 8 -8.97 4.76 39.35
C GLU A 8 -9.57 3.59 38.55
N ALA A 9 -10.70 3.84 37.88
CA ALA A 9 -11.37 2.84 37.03
C ALA A 9 -10.50 2.40 35.84
N VAL A 10 -9.54 3.22 35.39
CA VAL A 10 -8.62 2.86 34.29
C VAL A 10 -7.84 1.58 34.61
N GLY A 11 -7.25 1.51 35.81
CA GLY A 11 -6.46 0.33 36.20
C GLY A 11 -7.34 -0.91 36.36
N LEU A 12 -8.53 -0.73 36.93
CA LEU A 12 -9.48 -1.82 37.18
C LEU A 12 -10.10 -2.35 35.88
N ALA A 13 -10.41 -1.48 34.92
CA ALA A 13 -10.89 -1.88 33.59
C ALA A 13 -9.82 -2.66 32.82
N VAL A 14 -8.55 -2.24 32.88
CA VAL A 14 -7.45 -2.98 32.24
C VAL A 14 -7.25 -4.35 32.87
N GLU A 15 -7.31 -4.44 34.20
CA GLU A 15 -7.18 -5.72 34.90
C GLU A 15 -8.35 -6.65 34.57
N ALA A 16 -9.59 -6.15 34.65
CA ALA A 16 -10.79 -6.91 34.34
C ALA A 16 -10.81 -7.41 32.89
N PHE A 17 -10.35 -6.57 31.95
CA PHE A 17 -10.18 -6.99 30.55
C PHE A 17 -9.14 -8.11 30.43
N ARG A 18 -7.98 -7.96 31.09
CA ARG A 18 -6.89 -8.95 31.06
C ARG A 18 -7.30 -10.30 31.66
N THR A 19 -8.10 -10.31 32.71
CA THR A 19 -8.56 -11.52 33.39
C THR A 19 -9.87 -12.07 32.83
N MET A 20 -10.44 -11.42 31.82
CA MET A 20 -11.76 -11.76 31.25
C MET A 20 -12.90 -11.73 32.27
N ASP A 21 -12.79 -10.88 33.30
CA ASP A 21 -13.88 -10.60 34.24
C ASP A 21 -14.87 -9.63 33.59
N ARG A 22 -15.90 -10.20 32.96
CA ARG A 22 -16.92 -9.44 32.23
C ARG A 22 -17.62 -8.43 33.11
N GLU A 23 -18.11 -8.83 34.29
CA GLU A 23 -18.93 -7.98 35.16
C GLU A 23 -18.15 -6.75 35.64
N SER A 24 -16.92 -6.96 36.09
CA SER A 24 -16.02 -5.87 36.45
C SER A 24 -15.70 -4.99 35.24
N PHE A 25 -15.45 -5.58 34.07
CA PHE A 25 -15.14 -4.80 32.87
C PHE A 25 -16.31 -3.91 32.44
N TYR A 26 -17.53 -4.43 32.41
CA TYR A 26 -18.74 -3.63 32.14
C TYR A 26 -18.85 -2.44 33.10
N THR A 27 -18.66 -2.71 34.40
CA THR A 27 -18.78 -1.70 35.46
C THR A 27 -17.74 -0.60 35.33
N TYR A 28 -16.47 -0.96 35.17
CA TYR A 28 -15.39 0.03 35.12
C TYR A 28 -15.31 0.72 33.77
N ASN A 29 -15.66 0.06 32.67
CA ASN A 29 -15.71 0.68 31.36
C ASN A 29 -16.71 1.85 31.30
N GLN A 30 -17.88 1.70 31.93
CA GLN A 30 -18.89 2.76 32.02
C GLN A 30 -18.39 4.02 32.75
N GLN A 31 -17.35 3.88 33.60
CA GLN A 31 -16.74 4.98 34.36
C GLN A 31 -15.59 5.67 33.59
N LEU A 32 -15.21 5.16 32.43
CA LEU A 32 -14.17 5.75 31.59
C LEU A 32 -14.73 6.85 30.69
N THR A 33 -13.97 7.93 30.51
CA THR A 33 -14.32 8.96 29.51
C THR A 33 -14.11 8.43 28.08
N PRO A 34 -14.72 9.04 27.05
CA PRO A 34 -14.46 8.68 25.66
C PRO A 34 -12.97 8.73 25.28
N GLU A 35 -12.23 9.72 25.78
CA GLU A 35 -10.78 9.86 25.54
C GLU A 35 -9.99 8.73 26.20
N GLU A 36 -10.36 8.34 27.43
CA GLU A 36 -9.73 7.22 28.12
C GLU A 36 -9.96 5.89 27.39
N ARG A 37 -11.19 5.64 26.92
CA ARG A 37 -11.50 4.45 26.11
C ARG A 37 -10.71 4.42 24.81
N ARG A 38 -10.61 5.55 24.10
CA ARG A 38 -9.78 5.68 22.89
C ARG A 38 -8.30 5.42 23.18
N ALA A 39 -7.76 5.99 24.26
CA ALA A 39 -6.37 5.80 24.66
C ALA A 39 -6.05 4.35 25.07
N LEU A 40 -7.01 3.66 25.68
CA LEU A 40 -6.85 2.26 26.08
C LEU A 40 -6.93 1.30 24.89
N ASN A 41 -7.69 1.62 23.85
CA ASN A 41 -7.79 0.89 22.58
C ASN A 41 -7.96 -0.62 22.79
N PHE A 42 -9.00 -1.01 23.53
CA PHE A 42 -9.26 -2.41 23.91
C PHE A 42 -9.47 -3.33 22.69
N ILE A 43 -9.99 -2.82 21.58
CA ILE A 43 -10.12 -3.57 20.32
C ILE A 43 -8.75 -3.96 19.78
N ASN A 44 -7.81 -3.02 19.63
CA ASN A 44 -6.47 -3.32 19.17
C ASN A 44 -5.70 -4.24 20.14
N ARG A 45 -5.96 -4.12 21.46
CA ARG A 45 -5.44 -5.06 22.45
C ARG A 45 -5.95 -6.48 22.24
N ALA A 46 -7.25 -6.65 21.98
CA ALA A 46 -7.82 -7.97 21.69
C ALA A 46 -7.18 -8.61 20.45
N VAL A 47 -6.98 -7.82 19.40
CA VAL A 47 -6.30 -8.24 18.16
C VAL A 47 -4.84 -8.62 18.43
N SER A 48 -4.13 -7.82 19.23
CA SER A 48 -2.74 -8.11 19.64
C SER A 48 -2.64 -9.40 20.48
N LEU A 49 -3.65 -9.69 21.29
CA LEU A 49 -3.79 -10.93 22.06
C LEU A 49 -4.27 -12.12 21.21
N GLN A 50 -4.69 -11.87 19.97
CA GLN A 50 -5.29 -12.86 19.05
C GLN A 50 -6.53 -13.55 19.64
N SER A 51 -7.25 -12.90 20.57
CA SER A 51 -8.36 -13.50 21.31
C SER A 51 -9.71 -12.96 20.84
N ILE A 52 -10.54 -13.90 20.39
CA ILE A 52 -11.92 -13.65 19.97
C ILE A 52 -12.77 -13.20 21.16
N GLU A 53 -12.55 -13.81 22.33
CA GLU A 53 -13.32 -13.52 23.54
C GLU A 53 -13.08 -12.09 24.04
N HIS A 54 -11.82 -11.64 24.02
CA HIS A 54 -11.47 -10.25 24.37
C HIS A 54 -12.06 -9.27 23.35
N LEU A 55 -12.06 -9.62 22.06
CA LEU A 55 -12.63 -8.78 21.02
C LEU A 55 -14.15 -8.67 21.21
N SER A 56 -14.85 -9.78 21.44
CA SER A 56 -16.28 -9.78 21.74
C SER A 56 -16.58 -8.92 22.97
N LEU A 57 -15.80 -9.02 24.05
CA LEU A 57 -16.00 -8.19 25.25
C LEU A 57 -15.82 -6.69 24.95
N ALA A 58 -14.84 -6.33 24.12
CA ALA A 58 -14.64 -4.94 23.69
C ALA A 58 -15.81 -4.45 22.81
N LEU A 59 -16.29 -5.28 21.87
CA LEU A 59 -17.39 -4.92 20.98
C LEU A 59 -18.74 -4.82 21.72
N GLU A 60 -19.03 -5.74 22.64
CA GLU A 60 -20.24 -5.73 23.49
C GLU A 60 -20.33 -4.47 24.39
N THR A 61 -19.21 -3.79 24.63
CA THR A 61 -19.12 -2.61 25.50
C THR A 61 -18.94 -1.29 24.75
N ASP A 62 -19.27 -1.30 23.45
CA ASP A 62 -19.19 -0.13 22.55
C ASP A 62 -17.83 0.57 22.59
N GLN A 63 -16.74 -0.21 22.61
CA GLN A 63 -15.40 0.37 22.54
C GLN A 63 -15.20 1.12 21.23
N PRO A 64 -14.55 2.30 21.26
CA PRO A 64 -14.26 3.03 20.04
C PRO A 64 -13.25 2.27 19.19
N VAL A 65 -13.53 2.13 17.90
CA VAL A 65 -12.60 1.60 16.91
C VAL A 65 -11.69 2.75 16.48
N VAL A 66 -10.41 2.65 16.83
CA VAL A 66 -9.38 3.65 16.50
C VAL A 66 -8.14 2.93 15.98
N GLU A 67 -7.34 3.61 15.15
CA GLU A 67 -6.13 3.03 14.54
C GLU A 67 -6.45 1.74 13.74
N LEU A 68 -7.48 1.81 12.87
CA LEU A 68 -7.94 0.68 12.05
C LEU A 68 -6.83 0.11 11.16
N ASP A 69 -5.89 0.95 10.74
CA ASP A 69 -4.67 0.55 10.05
C ASP A 69 -3.81 -0.42 10.88
N ARG A 70 -3.62 -0.13 12.17
CA ARG A 70 -2.86 -1.00 13.08
C ARG A 70 -3.61 -2.27 13.42
N ILE A 71 -4.93 -2.17 13.56
CA ILE A 71 -5.80 -3.34 13.73
C ILE A 71 -5.61 -4.29 12.53
N PHE A 72 -5.75 -3.79 11.31
CA PHE A 72 -5.57 -4.59 10.10
C PHE A 72 -4.15 -5.17 9.97
N LEU A 73 -3.09 -4.40 10.28
CA LEU A 73 -1.70 -4.92 10.33
C LEU A 73 -1.56 -6.07 11.34
N GLY A 74 -2.22 -5.94 12.49
CA GLY A 74 -2.27 -6.96 13.51
C GLY A 74 -2.91 -8.24 13.01
N LEU A 75 -4.04 -8.15 12.30
CA LEU A 75 -4.80 -9.30 11.81
C LEU A 75 -4.01 -10.15 10.82
N ALA A 76 -3.27 -9.54 9.89
CA ALA A 76 -2.51 -10.23 8.85
C ALA A 76 -1.41 -11.16 9.39
N ASN A 77 -0.99 -10.98 10.64
CA ASN A 77 0.07 -11.78 11.26
C ASN A 77 -0.46 -12.91 12.17
N THR A 78 -1.74 -13.26 12.08
CA THR A 78 -2.43 -14.10 13.08
C THR A 78 -3.27 -15.19 12.44
N LYS A 79 -3.29 -16.38 13.06
CA LYS A 79 -4.13 -17.50 12.58
C LYS A 79 -5.64 -17.23 12.73
N THR A 80 -6.01 -16.35 13.65
CA THR A 80 -7.39 -15.96 13.94
C THR A 80 -7.81 -14.67 13.24
N GLY A 81 -6.93 -14.08 12.41
CA GLY A 81 -7.13 -12.77 11.80
C GLY A 81 -8.45 -12.67 11.04
N LYS A 82 -8.80 -13.70 10.26
CA LYS A 82 -10.06 -13.75 9.52
C LYS A 82 -11.28 -13.66 10.43
N THR A 83 -11.37 -14.51 11.46
CA THR A 83 -12.50 -14.52 12.39
C THR A 83 -12.58 -13.23 13.20
N LEU A 84 -11.44 -12.67 13.61
CA LEU A 84 -11.40 -11.38 14.27
C LEU A 84 -11.91 -10.25 13.35
N LEU A 85 -11.55 -10.29 12.06
CA LEU A 85 -12.05 -9.34 11.05
C LEU A 85 -13.56 -9.48 10.80
N GLU A 86 -14.06 -10.72 10.71
CA GLU A 86 -15.49 -11.01 10.58
C GLU A 86 -16.29 -10.43 11.75
N ASN A 87 -15.78 -10.55 12.98
CA ASN A 87 -16.41 -9.97 14.16
C ASN A 87 -16.44 -8.44 14.12
N LEU A 88 -15.34 -7.80 13.69
CA LEU A 88 -15.28 -6.35 13.52
C LEU A 88 -16.35 -5.87 12.54
N PHE A 89 -16.42 -6.49 11.35
CA PHE A 89 -17.42 -6.12 10.33
C PHE A 89 -18.86 -6.41 10.77
N THR A 90 -19.10 -7.53 11.45
CA THR A 90 -20.43 -7.86 11.99
C THR A 90 -20.90 -6.83 13.03
N SER A 91 -19.97 -6.24 13.77
CA SER A 91 -20.24 -5.15 14.71
C SER A 91 -20.39 -3.77 14.05
N GLY A 92 -20.37 -3.69 12.72
CA GLY A 92 -20.61 -2.46 11.97
C GLY A 92 -19.38 -1.59 11.77
N VAL A 93 -18.17 -2.15 11.93
CA VAL A 93 -16.94 -1.46 11.51
C VAL A 93 -16.94 -1.31 10.01
N ASP A 94 -16.88 -0.07 9.52
CA ASP A 94 -16.75 0.21 8.09
C ASP A 94 -15.27 0.03 7.67
N PRO A 95 -14.95 -0.85 6.70
CA PRO A 95 -13.58 -1.02 6.21
C PRO A 95 -12.98 0.25 5.60
N ASN A 96 -13.82 1.24 5.25
CA ASN A 96 -13.40 2.55 4.73
C ASN A 96 -13.20 3.59 5.84
N GLN A 97 -13.52 3.27 7.10
CA GLN A 97 -13.35 4.15 8.25
C GLN A 97 -11.89 4.21 8.68
N LEU A 98 -11.05 4.81 7.85
CA LEU A 98 -9.68 5.14 8.21
C LEU A 98 -9.60 6.63 8.46
N VAL A 99 -9.52 6.94 9.75
CA VAL A 99 -9.42 8.31 10.23
C VAL A 99 -8.04 8.84 9.87
N VAL A 100 -8.02 10.05 9.30
CA VAL A 100 -6.81 10.88 9.22
C VAL A 100 -6.28 11.10 10.64
N ILE A 101 -5.23 10.40 11.04
CA ILE A 101 -4.59 10.62 12.35
C ILE A 101 -3.69 11.85 12.23
N ASP A 102 -4.06 12.93 12.89
CA ASP A 102 -3.19 14.09 13.11
C ASP A 102 -2.01 13.68 14.03
N GLY A 103 -0.80 13.59 13.47
CA GLY A 103 0.39 13.22 14.22
C GLY A 103 1.64 13.09 13.37
N HIS A 104 2.58 14.03 13.52
CA HIS A 104 3.80 14.16 12.72
C HIS A 104 4.77 12.97 12.78
N ARG A 105 5.23 12.51 11.60
CA ARG A 105 6.64 12.27 11.20
C ARG A 105 6.72 12.00 9.69
N SER A 106 7.37 12.91 8.94
CA SER A 106 7.86 12.91 7.53
C SER A 106 7.19 12.00 6.50
N LEU A 107 6.95 12.50 5.29
CA LEU A 107 6.19 11.86 4.22
C LEU A 107 7.03 11.47 2.98
N VAL A 108 8.36 11.48 3.10
CA VAL A 108 9.14 10.40 2.46
C VAL A 108 9.03 9.12 3.31
N ARG A 109 8.44 9.24 4.51
CA ARG A 109 8.32 8.27 5.59
C ARG A 109 6.89 8.22 6.21
N GLN A 110 5.83 8.41 5.38
CA GLN A 110 4.37 8.21 5.64
C GLN A 110 3.45 9.45 5.86
N PRO A 111 2.23 9.49 5.27
CA PRO A 111 1.01 9.86 5.96
C PRO A 111 0.28 8.54 6.25
N LEU A 112 0.51 7.98 7.43
CA LEU A 112 -0.28 6.83 7.86
C LEU A 112 -1.68 7.31 8.17
N ALA A 113 -2.54 7.30 7.15
CA ALA A 113 -3.99 7.30 7.29
C ALA A 113 -4.67 6.69 6.05
N PHE A 114 -4.04 5.68 5.46
CA PHE A 114 -4.70 4.75 4.54
C PHE A 114 -4.62 3.35 5.16
N PRO A 115 -5.46 2.37 4.79
CA PRO A 115 -5.44 0.99 5.29
C PRO A 115 -4.18 0.21 4.92
N VAL A 116 -3.01 0.73 5.27
CA VAL A 116 -1.71 0.06 5.19
C VAL A 116 -1.72 -1.25 5.98
N GLY A 117 -2.73 -1.52 6.81
CA GLY A 117 -2.86 -2.84 7.44
C GLY A 117 -3.27 -3.98 6.51
N LEU A 118 -4.28 -3.77 5.66
CA LEU A 118 -4.69 -4.80 4.68
C LEU A 118 -3.68 -4.90 3.52
N TYR A 119 -2.94 -3.82 3.26
CA TYR A 119 -2.01 -3.76 2.13
C TYR A 119 -0.53 -3.77 2.52
N GLY A 120 -0.15 -3.59 3.77
CA GLY A 120 1.25 -3.62 4.20
C GLY A 120 1.74 -5.05 4.43
N VAL A 121 0.79 -5.94 4.74
CA VAL A 121 0.95 -7.40 4.82
C VAL A 121 -0.29 -7.97 4.13
N TYR A 122 -0.25 -8.02 2.81
CA TYR A 122 -1.37 -8.48 2.00
C TYR A 122 -1.64 -9.96 2.29
N ASP A 123 -2.88 -10.26 2.71
CA ASP A 123 -3.44 -11.59 2.91
C ASP A 123 -4.73 -11.69 2.09
N HIS A 124 -4.80 -12.68 1.19
CA HIS A 124 -5.93 -12.83 0.28
C HIS A 124 -7.27 -13.00 0.99
N ASP A 125 -7.31 -13.76 2.09
CA ASP A 125 -8.54 -14.06 2.81
C ASP A 125 -9.07 -12.81 3.52
N LEU A 126 -8.18 -12.00 4.09
CA LEU A 126 -8.55 -10.73 4.72
C LEU A 126 -8.97 -9.69 3.69
N PHE A 127 -8.27 -9.60 2.55
CA PHE A 127 -8.64 -8.69 1.48
C PHE A 127 -10.01 -9.03 0.88
N ASP A 128 -10.25 -10.30 0.55
CA ASP A 128 -11.53 -10.76 0.01
C ASP A 128 -12.68 -10.48 0.99
N LEU A 129 -12.42 -10.66 2.29
CA LEU A 129 -13.40 -10.36 3.33
C LEU A 129 -13.68 -8.86 3.42
N ALA A 130 -12.66 -8.01 3.33
CA ALA A 130 -12.83 -6.56 3.32
C ALA A 130 -13.62 -6.08 2.09
N VAL A 131 -13.32 -6.58 0.90
CA VAL A 131 -14.07 -6.28 -0.34
C VAL A 131 -15.53 -6.69 -0.21
N LYS A 132 -15.81 -7.89 0.31
CA LYS A 132 -17.19 -8.36 0.58
C LYS A 132 -17.95 -7.48 1.58
N ASN A 133 -17.24 -6.81 2.48
CA ASN A 133 -17.82 -5.91 3.48
C ASN A 133 -17.79 -4.44 3.04
N GLY A 134 -17.58 -4.16 1.74
CA GLY A 134 -17.77 -2.84 1.17
C GLY A 134 -16.52 -1.95 1.14
N LEU A 135 -15.31 -2.53 1.25
CA LEU A 135 -14.08 -1.81 0.98
C LEU A 135 -14.12 -1.21 -0.43
N ASP A 136 -14.00 0.11 -0.51
CA ASP A 136 -14.03 0.85 -1.77
C ASP A 136 -12.65 0.83 -2.43
N LEU A 137 -12.54 0.05 -3.51
CA LEU A 137 -11.31 -0.06 -4.30
C LEU A 137 -11.05 1.19 -5.16
N ALA A 138 -12.09 2.00 -5.39
CA ALA A 138 -12.01 3.25 -6.14
C ALA A 138 -11.86 4.48 -5.23
N TYR A 139 -11.96 4.31 -3.90
CA TYR A 139 -11.80 5.40 -2.94
C TYR A 139 -10.46 6.09 -3.15
N THR A 140 -10.50 7.39 -3.41
CA THR A 140 -9.32 8.24 -3.58
C THR A 140 -9.10 9.06 -2.32
N THR A 141 -7.87 9.11 -1.84
CA THR A 141 -7.45 10.05 -0.79
C THR A 141 -6.30 10.91 -1.26
N THR A 142 -6.17 12.07 -0.65
CA THR A 142 -5.09 13.01 -0.91
C THR A 142 -3.87 12.67 -0.05
N LEU A 143 -2.77 12.35 -0.70
CA LEU A 143 -1.46 12.19 -0.08
C LEU A 143 -0.61 13.42 -0.39
N GLN A 144 -0.34 14.25 0.63
CA GLN A 144 0.57 15.38 0.47
C GLN A 144 2.00 14.88 0.60
N ARG A 145 2.77 14.75 -0.48
CA ARG A 145 4.19 14.39 -0.34
C ARG A 145 4.97 15.52 0.32
N SER A 146 5.85 15.17 1.27
CA SER A 146 6.76 16.13 1.92
C SER A 146 8.07 16.30 1.16
N ASP A 147 8.17 15.75 -0.05
CA ASP A 147 9.27 16.03 -0.96
C ASP A 147 9.04 17.39 -1.64
N ARG A 148 10.09 17.93 -2.26
CA ARG A 148 10.17 19.29 -2.81
C ARG A 148 9.11 19.62 -3.88
N PHE A 149 8.24 18.67 -4.21
CA PHE A 149 7.26 18.75 -5.28
C PHE A 149 5.91 19.30 -4.81
N LEU A 150 5.60 19.29 -3.50
CA LEU A 150 4.32 19.78 -2.93
C LEU A 150 3.06 19.23 -3.65
N GLU A 151 3.19 18.14 -4.39
CA GLU A 151 2.10 17.59 -5.17
C GLU A 151 1.14 16.84 -4.25
N THR A 152 -0.11 17.25 -4.36
CA THR A 152 -1.26 16.64 -3.72
C THR A 152 -1.70 15.52 -4.65
N HIS A 153 -1.43 14.28 -4.26
CA HIS A 153 -1.75 13.14 -5.11
C HIS A 153 -3.02 12.44 -4.62
N GLU A 154 -3.98 12.28 -5.51
CA GLU A 154 -5.06 11.32 -5.32
C GLU A 154 -4.48 9.91 -5.48
N ILE A 155 -4.59 9.09 -4.44
CA ILE A 155 -4.24 7.67 -4.46
C ILE A 155 -5.46 6.84 -4.09
N ASN A 156 -5.61 5.69 -4.74
CA ASN A 156 -6.67 4.72 -4.47
C ASN A 156 -6.11 3.35 -4.05
N THR A 157 -6.99 2.41 -3.70
CA THR A 157 -6.60 1.13 -3.11
C THR A 157 -5.54 0.36 -3.90
N LEU A 158 -5.67 0.27 -5.23
CA LEU A 158 -4.68 -0.45 -6.03
C LEU A 158 -3.36 0.36 -6.17
N ASP A 159 -3.33 1.69 -5.95
CA ASP A 159 -2.06 2.46 -5.88
C ASP A 159 -1.30 2.01 -4.65
N ILE A 160 -2.00 1.84 -3.53
CA ILE A 160 -1.39 1.32 -2.31
C ILE A 160 -0.91 -0.11 -2.50
N VAL A 161 -1.68 -0.96 -3.18
CA VAL A 161 -1.25 -2.33 -3.49
C VAL A 161 0.04 -2.34 -4.32
N LEU A 162 0.15 -1.46 -5.31
CA LEU A 162 1.33 -1.39 -6.17
C LEU A 162 2.52 -0.67 -5.52
N LEU A 163 2.28 0.28 -4.60
CA LEU A 163 3.33 1.05 -3.92
C LEU A 163 3.93 0.32 -2.72
N LEU A 164 3.16 -0.53 -2.03
CA LEU A 164 3.63 -1.28 -0.88
C LEU A 164 4.22 -2.61 -1.32
N THR A 165 5.39 -2.97 -0.78
CA THR A 165 5.92 -4.33 -0.94
C THR A 165 5.12 -5.26 -0.05
N HIS A 166 4.28 -6.13 -0.63
CA HIS A 166 3.52 -7.10 0.16
C HIS A 166 4.23 -8.44 0.34
N THR A 167 3.72 -9.20 1.30
CA THR A 167 4.10 -10.58 1.58
C THR A 167 3.62 -11.55 0.50
N GLU A 168 2.35 -11.46 0.07
CA GLU A 168 1.73 -12.38 -0.91
C GLU A 168 1.56 -11.73 -2.28
N GLU A 169 1.84 -12.45 -3.37
CA GLU A 169 1.61 -11.98 -4.75
C GLU A 169 0.10 -11.92 -5.04
N LEU A 170 -0.36 -10.95 -5.84
CA LEU A 170 -1.76 -10.98 -6.29
C LEU A 170 -2.06 -12.26 -7.11
N ASP A 171 -3.06 -13.01 -6.67
CA ASP A 171 -3.56 -14.21 -7.32
C ASP A 171 -4.97 -13.98 -7.90
N GLU A 172 -5.51 -15.00 -8.56
CA GLU A 172 -6.83 -14.92 -9.20
C GLU A 172 -7.96 -14.55 -8.22
N ARG A 173 -7.87 -14.91 -6.94
CA ARG A 173 -8.93 -14.64 -5.94
C ARG A 173 -9.09 -13.16 -5.71
N SER A 174 -7.98 -12.43 -5.65
CA SER A 174 -8.02 -11.00 -5.40
C SER A 174 -8.03 -10.17 -6.67
N LEU A 175 -7.45 -10.67 -7.76
CA LEU A 175 -7.43 -9.93 -9.03
C LEU A 175 -8.84 -9.71 -9.60
N VAL A 176 -9.76 -10.65 -9.41
CA VAL A 176 -11.16 -10.52 -9.87
C VAL A 176 -11.91 -9.36 -9.21
N ALA A 177 -11.39 -8.79 -8.12
CA ALA A 177 -11.98 -7.62 -7.49
C ALA A 177 -11.72 -6.32 -8.27
N PHE A 178 -10.76 -6.30 -9.21
CA PHE A 178 -10.41 -5.12 -9.99
C PHE A 178 -11.03 -5.14 -11.40
N ASP A 179 -11.31 -3.95 -11.95
CA ASP A 179 -11.93 -3.78 -13.27
C ASP A 179 -11.11 -4.33 -14.44
N ARG A 180 -9.77 -4.38 -14.29
CA ARG A 180 -8.84 -4.85 -15.32
C ARG A 180 -7.88 -5.91 -14.75
N PRO A 181 -8.39 -7.09 -14.35
CA PRO A 181 -7.65 -8.07 -13.55
C PRO A 181 -6.33 -8.49 -14.21
N THR A 182 -6.34 -8.73 -15.53
CA THR A 182 -5.16 -9.14 -16.29
C THR A 182 -4.07 -8.05 -16.28
N THR A 183 -4.43 -6.80 -16.55
CA THR A 183 -3.46 -5.71 -16.58
C THR A 183 -3.00 -5.32 -15.18
N VAL A 184 -3.88 -5.37 -14.19
CA VAL A 184 -3.54 -5.15 -12.77
C VAL A 184 -2.54 -6.20 -12.29
N GLY A 185 -2.80 -7.48 -12.56
CA GLY A 185 -1.89 -8.57 -12.21
C GLY A 185 -0.56 -8.50 -12.96
N LEU A 186 -0.56 -8.00 -14.20
CA LEU A 186 0.67 -7.71 -14.93
C LEU A 186 1.49 -6.62 -14.21
N VAL A 187 0.87 -5.48 -13.92
CA VAL A 187 1.52 -4.33 -13.28
C VAL A 187 2.11 -4.70 -11.91
N GLU A 188 1.36 -5.44 -11.10
CA GLU A 188 1.82 -5.89 -9.78
C GLU A 188 3.04 -6.82 -9.88
N ARG A 189 3.02 -7.78 -10.81
CA ARG A 189 4.14 -8.70 -11.01
C ARG A 189 5.35 -8.01 -11.62
N LEU A 190 5.13 -7.06 -12.53
CA LEU A 190 6.20 -6.23 -13.09
C LEU A 190 6.96 -5.52 -11.97
N HIS A 191 6.26 -5.00 -10.97
CA HIS A 191 6.85 -4.35 -9.79
C HIS A 191 7.67 -5.31 -8.90
N ARG A 192 7.31 -6.59 -8.80
CA ARG A 192 7.91 -7.58 -7.88
C ARG A 192 9.19 -8.28 -8.35
N SER A 193 9.66 -8.05 -9.57
CA SER A 193 10.85 -8.72 -10.14
C SER A 193 10.73 -10.26 -10.31
N ASN A 194 9.56 -10.80 -10.70
CA ASN A 194 9.39 -12.22 -11.05
C ASN A 194 9.19 -12.45 -12.57
N ALA A 195 10.26 -12.30 -13.36
CA ALA A 195 10.21 -12.30 -14.83
C ALA A 195 9.62 -13.57 -15.48
N LYS A 196 9.71 -14.74 -14.81
CA LYS A 196 9.30 -16.03 -15.40
C LYS A 196 7.77 -16.19 -15.54
N SER A 197 6.99 -15.68 -14.59
CA SER A 197 5.51 -15.72 -14.67
C SER A 197 4.97 -14.66 -15.63
N LEU A 198 5.73 -13.60 -15.85
CA LEU A 198 5.35 -12.44 -16.65
C LEU A 198 5.45 -12.66 -18.16
N LYS A 199 6.43 -13.44 -18.63
CA LYS A 199 6.65 -13.66 -20.07
C LYS A 199 5.41 -14.24 -20.76
N TYR A 200 4.72 -15.21 -20.14
CA TYR A 200 3.47 -15.75 -20.67
C TYR A 200 2.40 -14.66 -20.82
N ILE A 201 2.31 -13.75 -19.85
CA ILE A 201 1.29 -12.70 -19.84
C ILE A 201 1.57 -11.69 -20.96
N VAL A 202 2.83 -11.27 -21.08
CA VAL A 202 3.28 -10.34 -22.14
C VAL A 202 3.13 -10.97 -23.54
N ASP A 203 3.40 -12.27 -23.67
CA ASP A 203 3.38 -12.96 -24.98
C ASP A 203 1.97 -13.42 -25.41
N GLN A 204 1.08 -13.77 -24.46
CA GLN A 204 -0.14 -14.52 -24.78
C GLN A 204 -1.44 -13.99 -24.17
N THR A 205 -1.40 -13.10 -23.18
CA THR A 205 -2.64 -12.48 -22.69
C THR A 205 -2.89 -11.12 -23.33
N ASN A 206 -4.16 -10.85 -23.61
CA ASN A 206 -4.65 -9.55 -24.07
C ASN A 206 -4.62 -8.54 -22.90
N TYR A 207 -3.43 -8.18 -22.41
CA TYR A 207 -3.29 -7.06 -21.49
C TYR A 207 -3.43 -5.74 -22.25
N ASP A 208 -4.10 -4.76 -21.64
CA ASP A 208 -4.27 -3.45 -22.25
C ASP A 208 -3.03 -2.58 -21.98
N VAL A 209 -2.21 -2.37 -23.01
CA VAL A 209 -1.01 -1.50 -22.96
C VAL A 209 -1.39 -0.04 -22.65
N SER A 210 -2.60 0.39 -23.04
CA SER A 210 -3.11 1.74 -22.79
C SER A 210 -3.76 1.92 -21.42
N PHE A 211 -3.80 0.86 -20.61
CA PHE A 211 -4.24 0.98 -19.23
C PHE A 211 -3.30 1.91 -18.47
N GLN A 212 -3.82 3.05 -18.07
CA GLN A 212 -3.18 3.90 -17.09
C GLN A 212 -3.81 3.60 -15.73
N TYR A 213 -2.97 3.45 -14.73
CA TYR A 213 -3.41 3.28 -13.37
C TYR A 213 -3.05 4.50 -12.54
N ALA A 214 -4.07 5.33 -12.22
CA ALA A 214 -4.09 6.61 -11.49
C ALA A 214 -3.03 7.65 -11.89
N LYS A 215 -1.77 7.23 -12.07
CA LYS A 215 -0.63 8.00 -12.49
C LYS A 215 0.19 7.31 -13.59
N HIS A 216 0.27 5.97 -13.64
CA HIS A 216 1.31 5.29 -14.42
C HIS A 216 0.82 4.18 -15.35
N TYR A 217 1.54 3.96 -16.44
CA TYR A 217 1.31 2.87 -17.40
C TYR A 217 2.15 1.61 -17.04
N PRO A 218 1.80 0.41 -17.54
CA PRO A 218 2.58 -0.81 -17.33
C PRO A 218 4.07 -0.66 -17.65
N LEU A 219 4.41 0.14 -18.65
CA LEU A 219 5.79 0.40 -19.05
C LEU A 219 6.63 1.02 -17.92
N PHE A 220 6.04 1.92 -17.11
CA PHE A 220 6.70 2.49 -15.94
C PHE A 220 7.05 1.40 -14.92
N TYR A 221 6.11 0.51 -14.60
CA TYR A 221 6.33 -0.55 -13.60
C TYR A 221 7.32 -1.62 -14.07
N ALA A 222 7.41 -1.86 -15.38
CA ALA A 222 8.47 -2.70 -15.95
C ALA A 222 9.86 -2.12 -15.66
N ILE A 223 10.03 -0.80 -15.75
CA ILE A 223 11.27 -0.13 -15.33
C ILE A 223 11.43 -0.29 -13.82
N VAL A 224 10.44 0.07 -13.01
CA VAL A 224 10.52 0.03 -11.54
C VAL A 224 10.98 -1.34 -11.03
N GLY A 225 10.33 -2.43 -11.44
CA GLY A 225 10.71 -3.78 -11.02
C GLY A 225 11.82 -4.43 -11.85
N ARG A 226 12.54 -3.64 -12.67
CA ARG A 226 13.77 -4.01 -13.36
C ARG A 226 13.62 -5.19 -14.34
N GLN A 227 12.55 -5.16 -15.12
CA GLN A 227 12.15 -6.23 -16.04
C GLN A 227 12.87 -6.10 -17.40
N THR A 228 14.20 -6.11 -17.40
CA THR A 228 15.03 -5.91 -18.61
C THR A 228 14.64 -6.87 -19.75
N ASP A 229 14.36 -8.13 -19.43
CA ASP A 229 14.04 -9.19 -20.39
C ASP A 229 12.70 -8.97 -21.11
N LEU A 230 11.79 -8.21 -20.51
CA LEU A 230 10.44 -7.94 -21.04
C LEU A 230 10.31 -6.52 -21.59
N PHE A 231 11.18 -5.61 -21.15
CA PHE A 231 11.05 -4.18 -21.40
C PHE A 231 11.06 -3.83 -22.88
N GLU A 232 11.93 -4.46 -23.68
CA GLU A 232 12.01 -4.19 -25.11
C GLU A 232 10.68 -4.48 -25.81
N GLN A 233 10.10 -5.65 -25.56
CA GLN A 233 8.82 -6.05 -26.17
C GLN A 233 7.68 -5.13 -25.72
N MET A 234 7.59 -4.85 -24.42
CA MET A 234 6.59 -3.93 -23.88
C MET A 234 6.74 -2.52 -24.46
N LEU A 235 7.97 -2.06 -24.67
CA LEU A 235 8.25 -0.78 -25.32
C LEU A 235 7.77 -0.77 -26.77
N GLN A 236 8.05 -1.83 -27.54
CA GLN A 236 7.54 -1.95 -28.91
C GLN A 236 6.00 -1.94 -28.96
N ASP A 237 5.34 -2.60 -28.02
CA ASP A 237 3.88 -2.62 -27.92
C ASP A 237 3.32 -1.25 -27.53
N ALA A 238 3.98 -0.53 -26.62
CA ALA A 238 3.63 0.85 -26.24
C ALA A 238 3.76 1.80 -27.43
N LEU A 239 4.83 1.71 -28.22
CA LEU A 239 5.06 2.55 -29.40
C LEU A 239 4.01 2.38 -30.50
N ARG A 240 3.28 1.27 -30.52
CA ARG A 240 2.16 1.04 -31.45
C ARG A 240 0.86 1.72 -31.01
N GLN A 241 0.80 2.23 -29.78
CA GLN A 241 -0.41 2.85 -29.23
C GLN A 241 -0.55 4.32 -29.68
N PRO A 242 -1.79 4.81 -29.88
CA PRO A 242 -2.04 6.21 -30.23
C PRO A 242 -1.48 7.22 -29.22
N HIS A 243 -1.45 6.84 -27.93
CA HIS A 243 -1.00 7.69 -26.83
C HIS A 243 0.42 7.36 -26.33
N HIS A 244 1.25 6.75 -27.19
CA HIS A 244 2.59 6.30 -26.81
C HIS A 244 3.45 7.42 -26.20
N GLU A 245 3.36 8.65 -26.68
CA GLU A 245 4.12 9.79 -26.12
C GLU A 245 3.86 9.98 -24.62
N ALA A 246 2.60 9.85 -24.18
CA ALA A 246 2.24 9.94 -22.78
C ALA A 246 2.79 8.75 -21.98
N MET A 247 2.77 7.54 -22.54
CA MET A 247 3.32 6.33 -21.93
C MET A 247 4.84 6.41 -21.76
N ILE A 248 5.54 6.94 -22.78
CA ILE A 248 7.00 7.16 -22.73
C ILE A 248 7.34 8.23 -21.70
N LYS A 249 6.62 9.36 -21.69
CA LYS A 249 6.81 10.42 -20.70
C LYS A 249 6.61 9.90 -19.28
N ASP A 250 5.59 9.09 -19.07
CA ASP A 250 5.31 8.47 -17.78
C ASP A 250 6.41 7.48 -17.38
N ALA A 251 6.88 6.62 -18.29
CA ALA A 251 7.97 5.69 -18.03
C ALA A 251 9.27 6.40 -17.58
N LEU A 252 9.53 7.61 -18.08
CA LEU A 252 10.69 8.41 -17.65
C LEU A 252 10.61 8.85 -16.18
N LEU A 253 9.42 8.90 -15.58
CA LEU A 253 9.27 9.17 -14.14
C LEU A 253 9.94 8.10 -13.27
N ALA A 254 10.19 6.90 -13.80
CA ALA A 254 10.89 5.85 -13.06
C ALA A 254 12.35 6.25 -12.73
N PHE A 255 12.96 7.14 -13.52
CA PHE A 255 14.29 7.70 -13.24
C PHE A 255 14.27 8.81 -12.18
N HIS A 256 13.07 9.19 -11.71
CA HIS A 256 12.85 10.09 -10.58
C HIS A 256 12.45 9.35 -9.31
N ASN A 257 12.35 8.01 -9.36
CA ASN A 257 11.85 7.19 -8.24
C ASN A 257 12.97 6.30 -7.65
N TYR A 258 13.58 6.75 -6.54
CA TYR A 258 14.59 5.97 -5.83
C TYR A 258 13.94 4.85 -5.02
N GLN A 259 14.38 3.61 -5.24
CA GLN A 259 13.98 2.47 -4.40
C GLN A 259 15.19 1.91 -3.63
N PRO A 260 15.49 2.45 -2.43
CA PRO A 260 16.68 2.09 -1.66
C PRO A 260 16.79 0.60 -1.35
N GLY A 261 15.66 -0.07 -1.11
CA GLY A 261 15.64 -1.51 -0.81
C GLY A 261 16.13 -2.37 -1.97
N LEU A 262 15.65 -2.09 -3.19
CA LEU A 262 16.08 -2.77 -4.41
C LEU A 262 17.51 -2.41 -4.81
N ALA A 263 17.90 -1.15 -4.64
CA ALA A 263 19.28 -0.72 -4.85
C ALA A 263 20.25 -1.48 -3.92
N THR A 264 19.86 -1.66 -2.66
CA THR A 264 20.64 -2.40 -1.67
C THR A 264 20.70 -3.90 -1.97
N SER A 265 19.59 -4.51 -2.42
CA SER A 265 19.53 -5.95 -2.69
C SER A 265 20.20 -6.35 -4.01
N MET A 266 20.10 -5.52 -5.05
CA MET A 266 20.61 -5.82 -6.39
C MET A 266 22.03 -5.26 -6.63
N GLY A 267 22.51 -4.32 -5.81
CA GLY A 267 23.85 -3.74 -5.93
C GLY A 267 24.10 -3.15 -7.33
N GLU A 268 25.23 -3.48 -7.96
CA GLU A 268 25.61 -2.97 -9.28
C GLU A 268 24.63 -3.36 -10.41
N VAL A 269 23.94 -4.50 -10.26
CA VAL A 269 22.91 -4.95 -11.22
C VAL A 269 21.75 -3.96 -11.29
N TYR A 270 21.51 -3.23 -10.20
CA TYR A 270 20.46 -2.22 -10.13
C TYR A 270 20.67 -1.07 -11.13
N GLN A 271 21.87 -0.51 -11.18
CA GLN A 271 22.17 0.60 -12.10
C GLN A 271 22.30 0.09 -13.54
N LYS A 272 22.88 -1.10 -13.74
CA LYS A 272 23.01 -1.70 -15.08
C LYS A 272 21.65 -1.94 -15.75
N SER A 273 20.69 -2.51 -15.02
CA SER A 273 19.34 -2.75 -15.55
C SER A 273 18.61 -1.46 -15.91
N LEU A 274 18.72 -0.43 -15.06
CA LEU A 274 18.12 0.88 -15.34
C LEU A 274 18.78 1.57 -16.56
N PHE A 275 20.09 1.42 -16.73
CA PHE A 275 20.81 1.94 -17.89
C PHE A 275 20.38 1.23 -19.18
N GLU A 276 20.26 -0.09 -19.15
CA GLU A 276 19.83 -0.89 -20.30
C GLU A 276 18.44 -0.49 -20.79
N MET A 277 17.47 -0.38 -19.89
CA MET A 277 16.11 0.09 -20.24
C MET A 277 16.11 1.55 -20.72
N GLY A 278 16.92 2.42 -20.11
CA GLY A 278 17.13 3.79 -20.59
C GLY A 278 17.71 3.85 -22.00
N HIS A 279 18.66 2.97 -22.32
CA HIS A 279 19.25 2.86 -23.64
C HIS A 279 18.22 2.36 -24.67
N GLN A 280 17.33 1.44 -24.29
CA GLN A 280 16.22 1.00 -25.14
C GLN A 280 15.24 2.15 -25.42
N LEU A 281 14.89 2.97 -24.42
CA LEU A 281 14.09 4.20 -24.62
C LEU A 281 14.75 5.19 -25.58
N LYS A 282 16.07 5.42 -25.43
CA LYS A 282 16.84 6.28 -26.35
C LYS A 282 16.84 5.72 -27.78
N THR A 283 17.05 4.41 -27.92
CA THR A 283 17.25 3.75 -29.22
C THR A 283 15.95 3.62 -30.00
N TYR A 284 14.89 3.12 -29.35
CA TYR A 284 13.64 2.76 -30.00
C TYR A 284 12.58 3.86 -29.91
N ALA A 285 12.41 4.49 -28.75
CA ALA A 285 11.45 5.57 -28.55
C ALA A 285 12.01 6.97 -28.85
N LYS A 286 13.29 7.06 -29.26
CA LYS A 286 13.98 8.32 -29.60
C LYS A 286 13.94 9.36 -28.48
N VAL A 287 13.91 8.89 -27.24
CA VAL A 287 13.97 9.77 -26.07
C VAL A 287 15.31 10.51 -26.05
N ASP A 288 15.24 11.83 -26.01
CA ASP A 288 16.40 12.69 -25.75
C ASP A 288 16.54 12.92 -24.24
N PHE A 289 17.47 12.20 -23.61
CA PHE A 289 17.75 12.33 -22.18
C PHE A 289 18.33 13.69 -21.79
N ASN A 290 18.72 14.54 -22.75
CA ASN A 290 19.12 15.93 -22.48
C ASN A 290 17.92 16.81 -22.11
N GLN A 291 16.69 16.37 -22.41
CA GLN A 291 15.45 17.07 -22.06
C GLN A 291 14.94 16.70 -20.67
N LEU A 292 15.51 15.67 -20.01
CA LEU A 292 15.20 15.39 -18.62
C LEU A 292 15.76 16.52 -17.76
N ASP A 293 14.90 17.11 -16.96
CA ASP A 293 15.27 18.22 -16.08
C ASP A 293 16.00 17.70 -14.83
N ASP A 294 17.23 18.19 -14.65
CA ASP A 294 18.16 17.82 -13.59
C ASP A 294 17.58 18.00 -12.19
N GLN A 295 16.60 18.89 -12.01
CA GLN A 295 15.96 19.09 -10.71
C GLN A 295 15.11 17.89 -10.27
N TYR A 296 14.67 17.07 -11.22
CA TYR A 296 13.88 15.86 -10.97
C TYR A 296 14.74 14.60 -10.94
N VAL A 297 15.96 14.64 -11.50
CA VAL A 297 16.89 13.51 -11.45
C VAL A 297 17.49 13.40 -10.05
N LEU A 298 17.22 12.28 -9.40
CA LEU A 298 17.76 11.99 -8.08
C LEU A 298 19.30 11.92 -8.12
N PRO A 299 20.01 12.42 -7.09
CA PRO A 299 21.48 12.38 -7.04
C PRO A 299 22.07 11.00 -7.34
N GLU A 300 21.42 9.95 -6.87
CA GLU A 300 21.80 8.54 -7.01
C GLU A 300 21.74 8.01 -8.46
N TYR A 301 21.00 8.71 -9.33
CA TYR A 301 20.85 8.36 -10.74
C TYR A 301 21.57 9.32 -11.68
N ARG A 302 22.23 10.35 -11.15
CA ARG A 302 22.88 11.38 -11.97
C ARG A 302 23.88 10.80 -12.95
N GLU A 303 24.78 9.94 -12.48
CA GLU A 303 25.81 9.33 -13.33
C GLU A 303 25.20 8.48 -14.45
N LEU A 304 24.15 7.73 -14.15
CA LEU A 304 23.43 6.91 -15.13
C LEU A 304 22.75 7.78 -16.19
N VAL A 305 22.07 8.85 -15.78
CA VAL A 305 21.41 9.78 -16.71
C VAL A 305 22.45 10.51 -17.57
N GLU A 306 23.59 10.92 -16.99
CA GLU A 306 24.70 11.51 -17.75
C GLU A 306 25.26 10.56 -18.81
N GLN A 307 25.35 9.26 -18.51
CA GLN A 307 25.74 8.25 -19.50
C GLN A 307 24.70 8.13 -20.61
N LEU A 308 23.40 8.16 -20.30
CA LEU A 308 22.33 8.12 -21.31
C LEU A 308 22.24 9.38 -22.18
N ARG A 309 22.67 10.53 -21.66
CA ARG A 309 22.76 11.80 -22.41
C ARG A 309 23.82 11.79 -23.50
N ARG A 310 24.90 11.03 -23.31
CA ARG A 310 25.95 10.80 -24.32
C ARG A 310 25.42 9.88 -25.40
#